data_AF-A0A1G0CGA3-F1
#
_entry.id   AF-A0A1G0CGA3-F1
#
_cell.length_a   1.000
_cell.length_b   1.000
_cell.length_c   1.000
_cell.angle_alpha   90.00
_cell.angle_beta   90.00
_cell.angle_gamma   90.00
#
_symmetry.space_group_name_H-M   'P 1'
#
loop_
_entity.id
_entity.type
_entity.pdbx_description
1 polymer ?
#
loop_
_entity_poly.entity_id
_entity_poly.type
_entity_poly.pdbx_seq_one_letter_code
_entity_poly.pdbx_strand_id
1 'polypeptide(L)'
;MKVLFCFLFVCSFASAQQFAAPCKDVPALNQAIVDALKPYIGKKIARGECWDAAELALNKVNADWDGLYVFGREIDITKECIQPGDIVQFEDVEMVVKTETGGYSESFFHHTAIVYKVNGPGDLQFIHQNTGQYGRKMGVTDFNLANKTKGTMTFYRPVKKA
;
A
#
# COMPACT_ATOMS: atom_id res chain seq x y z
N MET A 1 2.98 -45.31 -41.74
CA MET A 1 1.97 -44.64 -40.89
C MET A 1 2.59 -43.38 -40.30
N LYS A 2 2.14 -42.19 -40.73
CA LYS A 2 2.55 -40.89 -40.17
C LYS A 2 1.64 -40.58 -38.98
N VAL A 3 2.17 -40.63 -37.77
CA VAL A 3 1.44 -40.19 -36.57
C VAL A 3 1.71 -38.69 -36.42
N LEU A 4 0.70 -37.88 -36.73
CA LEU A 4 0.73 -36.43 -36.61
C LEU A 4 0.49 -36.07 -35.13
N PHE A 5 1.55 -35.72 -34.40
CA PHE A 5 1.45 -35.16 -33.06
C PHE A 5 1.01 -33.70 -33.17
N CYS A 6 -0.27 -33.44 -32.94
CA CYS A 6 -0.80 -32.09 -32.80
C CYS A 6 -0.49 -31.62 -31.36
N PHE A 7 0.60 -30.88 -31.19
CA PHE A 7 0.88 -30.18 -29.94
C PHE A 7 -0.11 -29.01 -29.79
N LEU A 8 -1.16 -29.23 -29.00
CA LEU A 8 -2.02 -28.16 -28.48
C LEU A 8 -1.17 -27.32 -27.52
N PHE A 9 -0.69 -26.19 -28.03
CA PHE A 9 -0.03 -25.16 -27.24
C PHE A 9 -1.09 -24.47 -26.39
N VAL A 10 -1.34 -24.98 -25.17
CA VAL A 10 -2.16 -24.29 -24.19
C VAL A 10 -1.36 -23.10 -23.69
N CYS A 11 -1.57 -21.93 -24.31
CA CYS A 11 -1.13 -20.66 -23.74
C CYS A 11 -1.88 -20.44 -22.42
N SER A 12 -1.29 -20.88 -21.32
CA SER A 12 -1.69 -20.47 -19.98
C SER A 12 -1.44 -18.97 -19.88
N PHE A 13 -2.47 -18.17 -20.12
CA PHE A 13 -2.46 -16.75 -19.77
C PHE A 13 -2.38 -16.69 -18.25
N ALA A 14 -1.17 -16.49 -17.72
CA ALA A 14 -1.01 -16.02 -16.35
C ALA A 14 -1.72 -14.67 -16.29
N SER A 15 -2.89 -14.63 -15.64
CA SER A 15 -3.63 -13.40 -15.43
C SER A 15 -2.75 -12.44 -14.65
N ALA A 16 -2.14 -11.48 -15.36
CA ALA A 16 -1.49 -10.35 -14.70
C ALA A 16 -2.58 -9.65 -13.87
N GLN A 17 -2.29 -9.43 -12.59
CA GLN A 17 -3.24 -8.79 -11.68
C GLN A 17 -3.49 -7.37 -12.21
N GLN A 18 -4.66 -7.16 -12.79
CA GLN A 18 -5.05 -5.87 -13.38
C GLN A 18 -5.37 -4.91 -12.23
N PHE A 19 -4.44 -4.01 -11.91
CA PHE A 19 -4.70 -2.93 -10.97
C PHE A 19 -5.53 -1.83 -11.66
N ALA A 20 -6.47 -1.24 -10.93
CA ALA A 20 -7.28 -0.15 -11.44
C ALA A 20 -6.40 1.04 -11.91
N ALA A 21 -6.85 1.73 -12.96
CA ALA A 21 -6.19 2.93 -13.45
C ALA A 21 -6.13 4.05 -12.37
N PRO A 22 -5.18 5.00 -12.46
CA PRO A 22 -5.09 6.11 -11.51
C PRO A 22 -6.41 6.88 -11.40
N CYS A 23 -6.78 7.26 -10.17
CA CYS A 23 -8.02 7.99 -9.94
C CYS A 23 -8.01 9.37 -10.60
N LYS A 24 -9.18 9.83 -11.06
CA LYS A 24 -9.34 11.17 -11.63
C LYS A 24 -9.16 12.27 -10.58
N ASP A 25 -9.65 12.05 -9.37
CA ASP A 25 -9.64 13.00 -8.26
C ASP A 25 -9.31 12.33 -6.92
N VAL A 26 -8.68 13.08 -6.01
CA VAL A 26 -8.39 12.65 -4.62
C VAL A 26 -9.38 13.32 -3.67
N PRO A 27 -10.12 12.58 -2.82
CA PRO A 27 -11.05 13.16 -1.86
C PRO A 27 -10.37 14.15 -0.91
N ALA A 28 -11.08 15.20 -0.49
CA ALA A 28 -10.53 16.21 0.41
C ALA A 28 -10.06 15.62 1.76
N LEU A 29 -10.77 14.62 2.28
CA LEU A 29 -10.39 13.93 3.53
C LEU A 29 -9.07 13.18 3.37
N ASN A 30 -8.92 12.43 2.27
CA ASN A 30 -7.71 11.74 1.87
C ASN A 30 -6.51 12.71 1.72
N GLN A 31 -6.72 13.85 1.06
CA GLN A 31 -5.67 14.86 0.90
C GLN A 31 -5.25 15.43 2.26
N ALA A 32 -6.20 15.67 3.17
CA ALA A 32 -5.92 16.15 4.52
C ALA A 32 -5.11 15.16 5.37
N ILE A 33 -5.31 13.84 5.19
CA ILE A 33 -4.48 12.79 5.81
C ILE A 33 -3.02 12.93 5.37
N VAL A 34 -2.78 13.06 4.06
CA VAL A 34 -1.41 13.20 3.53
C VAL A 34 -0.76 14.50 4.04
N ASP A 35 -1.49 15.60 4.01
CA ASP A 35 -0.99 16.90 4.46
C ASP A 35 -0.71 16.95 5.96
N ALA A 36 -1.47 16.20 6.77
CA ALA A 36 -1.20 16.03 8.19
C ALA A 36 0.18 15.39 8.47
N LEU A 37 0.65 14.51 7.60
CA LEU A 37 1.88 13.72 7.79
C LEU A 37 3.13 14.35 7.16
N LYS A 38 3.00 15.11 6.07
CA LYS A 38 4.14 15.75 5.37
C LYS A 38 5.14 16.47 6.30
N PRO A 39 4.72 17.27 7.30
CA PRO A 39 5.66 17.98 8.18
C PRO A 39 6.51 17.08 9.09
N TYR A 40 6.15 15.80 9.19
CA TYR A 40 6.82 14.81 10.02
C TYR A 40 7.86 13.98 9.26
N ILE A 41 8.02 14.14 7.94
CA ILE A 41 9.09 13.45 7.19
C ILE A 41 10.44 13.74 7.85
N GLY A 42 11.21 12.67 8.14
CA GLY A 42 12.48 12.72 8.86
C GLY A 42 12.36 12.89 10.38
N LYS A 43 11.14 12.99 10.92
CA LYS A 43 10.83 13.12 12.34
C LYS A 43 10.10 11.89 12.84
N LYS A 44 10.18 11.67 14.15
CA LYS A 44 9.50 10.60 14.86
C LYS A 44 8.12 11.08 15.31
N ILE A 45 7.06 10.36 14.97
CA ILE A 45 5.72 10.58 15.55
C ILE A 45 5.58 9.68 16.77
N ALA A 46 5.21 10.28 17.91
CA ALA A 46 4.95 9.59 19.18
C ALA A 46 6.05 8.57 19.54
N ARG A 47 5.69 7.30 19.72
CA ARG A 47 6.65 6.26 20.09
C ARG A 47 7.54 5.90 18.92
N GLY A 48 7.11 6.08 17.69
CA GLY A 48 7.84 5.65 16.50
C GLY A 48 7.30 4.36 15.87
N GLU A 49 6.12 3.91 16.29
CA GLU A 49 5.44 2.72 15.75
C GLU A 49 4.69 3.04 14.46
N CYS A 50 4.53 2.06 13.57
CA CYS A 50 3.90 2.26 12.26
C CYS A 50 2.47 2.83 12.36
N TRP A 51 1.69 2.35 13.34
CA TRP A 51 0.32 2.79 13.58
C TRP A 51 0.22 4.19 14.21
N ASP A 52 1.27 4.69 14.91
CA ASP A 52 1.26 6.06 15.48
C ASP A 52 1.02 7.12 14.38
N ALA A 53 1.49 6.86 13.15
CA ALA A 53 1.28 7.74 12.00
C ALA A 53 -0.18 7.73 11.53
N ALA A 54 -0.80 6.55 11.46
CA ALA A 54 -2.21 6.41 11.10
C ALA A 54 -3.12 7.07 12.15
N GLU A 55 -2.88 6.81 13.44
CA GLU A 55 -3.58 7.43 14.55
C GLU A 55 -3.52 8.97 14.46
N LEU A 56 -2.31 9.54 14.33
CA LEU A 56 -2.15 10.98 14.27
C LEU A 56 -2.93 11.59 13.10
N ALA A 57 -2.84 10.99 11.90
CA ALA A 57 -3.48 11.53 10.71
C ALA A 57 -5.01 11.44 10.83
N LEU A 58 -5.55 10.27 11.18
CA LEU A 58 -6.99 10.02 11.29
C LEU A 58 -7.62 10.90 12.37
N ASN A 59 -7.01 10.99 13.55
CA ASN A 59 -7.51 11.83 14.64
C ASN A 59 -7.49 13.32 14.26
N LYS A 60 -6.44 13.78 13.56
CA LYS A 60 -6.30 15.18 13.16
C LYS A 60 -7.38 15.64 12.17
N VAL A 61 -7.90 14.73 11.35
CA VAL A 61 -8.95 15.03 10.37
C VAL A 61 -10.35 14.57 10.83
N ASN A 62 -10.47 14.09 12.08
CA ASN A 62 -11.70 13.52 12.62
C ASN A 62 -12.30 12.41 11.74
N ALA A 63 -11.45 11.50 11.27
CA ALA A 63 -11.86 10.30 10.55
C ALA A 63 -12.29 9.18 11.52
N ASP A 64 -13.18 8.31 11.05
CA ASP A 64 -13.63 7.13 11.76
C ASP A 64 -12.64 5.98 11.60
N TRP A 65 -12.33 5.31 12.71
CA TRP A 65 -11.47 4.13 12.78
C TRP A 65 -11.66 3.42 14.13
N ASP A 66 -11.29 2.14 14.20
CA ASP A 66 -11.53 1.28 15.38
C ASP A 66 -10.51 1.45 16.52
N GLY A 67 -9.49 2.29 16.33
CA GLY A 67 -8.38 2.42 17.28
C GLY A 67 -7.35 1.29 17.19
N LEU A 68 -7.52 0.35 16.26
CA LEU A 68 -6.68 -0.83 16.05
C LEU A 68 -6.20 -0.88 14.59
N TYR A 69 -6.84 -1.69 13.74
CA TYR A 69 -6.37 -1.99 12.37
C TYR A 69 -7.45 -1.80 11.29
N VAL A 70 -8.59 -1.20 11.64
CA VAL A 70 -9.65 -0.83 10.68
C VAL A 70 -9.70 0.69 10.58
N PHE A 71 -9.17 1.22 9.48
CA PHE A 71 -8.88 2.66 9.30
C PHE A 71 -9.94 3.41 8.47
N GLY A 72 -11.16 2.90 8.42
CA GLY A 72 -12.26 3.42 7.62
C GLY A 72 -12.98 2.29 6.88
N ARG A 73 -13.43 2.55 5.64
CA ARG A 73 -14.03 1.49 4.81
C ARG A 73 -12.96 0.74 4.06
N GLU A 74 -13.03 -0.58 4.03
CA GLU A 74 -12.20 -1.38 3.15
C GLU A 74 -12.48 -1.04 1.67
N ILE A 75 -11.44 -1.06 0.83
CA ILE A 75 -11.56 -0.87 -0.62
C ILE A 75 -11.09 -2.12 -1.37
N ASP A 76 -11.87 -2.52 -2.37
CA ASP A 76 -11.47 -3.59 -3.29
C ASP A 76 -10.59 -3.00 -4.40
N ILE A 77 -9.28 -3.18 -4.28
CA ILE A 77 -8.30 -2.61 -5.23
C ILE A 77 -8.36 -3.19 -6.64
N THR A 78 -9.17 -4.23 -6.87
CA THR A 78 -9.45 -4.77 -8.21
C THR A 78 -10.61 -4.05 -8.90
N LYS A 79 -11.44 -3.32 -8.14
CA LYS A 79 -12.62 -2.59 -8.61
C LYS A 79 -12.51 -1.09 -8.41
N GLU A 80 -11.81 -0.66 -7.38
CA GLU A 80 -11.59 0.72 -7.00
C GLU A 80 -10.13 1.11 -7.19
N CYS A 81 -9.92 2.36 -7.59
CA CYS A 81 -8.58 2.91 -7.69
C CYS A 81 -8.05 3.28 -6.30
N ILE A 82 -6.75 3.05 -6.07
CA ILE A 82 -6.02 3.46 -4.86
C ILE A 82 -5.75 4.96 -4.95
N GLN A 83 -5.88 5.66 -3.82
CA GLN A 83 -5.73 7.11 -3.73
C GLN A 83 -4.69 7.49 -2.68
N PRO A 84 -3.97 8.62 -2.85
CA PRO A 84 -3.26 9.25 -1.74
C PRO A 84 -4.18 9.37 -0.52
N GLY A 85 -3.65 9.11 0.67
CA GLY A 85 -4.41 9.13 1.93
C GLY A 85 -5.19 7.84 2.24
N ASP A 86 -5.29 6.88 1.31
CA ASP A 86 -5.74 5.53 1.67
C ASP A 86 -4.69 4.90 2.62
N ILE A 87 -5.16 4.10 3.58
CA ILE A 87 -4.33 3.45 4.60
C ILE A 87 -4.24 1.96 4.25
N VAL A 88 -3.07 1.37 4.36
CA VAL A 88 -2.85 -0.06 4.11
C VAL A 88 -2.36 -0.75 5.37
N GLN A 89 -3.00 -1.87 5.68
CA GLN A 89 -2.56 -2.82 6.70
C GLN A 89 -1.93 -4.04 6.02
N PHE A 90 -0.75 -4.42 6.47
CA PHE A 90 0.01 -5.57 5.98
C PHE A 90 -0.05 -6.71 7.00
N GLU A 91 -0.34 -7.92 6.53
CA GLU A 91 -0.29 -9.15 7.32
C GLU A 91 0.55 -10.20 6.58
N ASP A 92 1.68 -10.60 7.16
CA ASP A 92 2.62 -11.59 6.63
C ASP A 92 3.05 -11.34 5.16
N VAL A 93 3.23 -10.07 4.78
CA VAL A 93 3.54 -9.69 3.40
C VAL A 93 5.01 -9.88 3.12
N GLU A 94 5.29 -10.58 2.01
CA GLU A 94 6.63 -10.71 1.45
C GLU A 94 6.65 -10.08 0.06
N MET A 95 7.70 -9.32 -0.21
CA MET A 95 7.96 -8.62 -1.46
C MET A 95 9.31 -9.06 -2.01
N VAL A 96 9.40 -9.22 -3.33
CA VAL A 96 10.67 -9.49 -4.03
C VAL A 96 10.83 -8.46 -5.14
N VAL A 97 11.84 -7.60 -4.98
CA VAL A 97 12.21 -6.59 -5.97
C VAL A 97 13.38 -7.11 -6.78
N LYS A 98 13.22 -7.21 -8.10
CA LYS A 98 14.28 -7.58 -9.02
C LYS A 98 14.92 -6.33 -9.61
N THR A 99 16.24 -6.31 -9.69
CA THR A 99 17.04 -5.23 -10.29
C THR A 99 17.99 -5.81 -11.33
N GLU A 100 18.58 -4.96 -12.17
CA GLU A 100 19.56 -5.41 -13.18
C GLU A 100 20.78 -6.12 -12.57
N THR A 101 21.14 -5.76 -11.33
CA THR A 101 22.30 -6.31 -10.62
C THR A 101 21.92 -7.37 -9.57
N GLY A 102 20.67 -7.83 -9.55
CA GLY A 102 20.18 -8.84 -8.60
C GLY A 102 18.76 -8.58 -8.13
N GLY A 103 18.58 -8.45 -6.82
CA GLY A 103 17.30 -8.15 -6.21
C GLY A 103 17.39 -8.13 -4.69
N TYR A 104 16.31 -7.70 -4.04
CA TYR A 104 16.16 -7.75 -2.59
C TYR A 104 14.75 -8.19 -2.21
N SER A 105 14.61 -8.70 -1.00
CA SER A 105 13.33 -9.07 -0.42
C SER A 105 13.01 -8.19 0.77
N GLU A 106 11.74 -7.85 0.93
CA GLU A 106 11.22 -7.15 2.10
C GLU A 106 10.10 -7.97 2.73
N SER A 107 9.99 -7.91 4.06
CA SER A 107 8.97 -8.62 4.81
C SER A 107 8.29 -7.67 5.78
N PHE A 108 6.95 -7.68 5.76
CA PHE A 108 6.08 -6.90 6.63
C PHE A 108 5.17 -7.88 7.38
N PHE A 109 5.61 -8.33 8.56
CA PHE A 109 4.85 -9.28 9.38
C PHE A 109 3.50 -8.69 9.83
N HIS A 110 3.54 -7.48 10.39
CA HIS A 110 2.38 -6.73 10.82
C HIS A 110 2.71 -5.24 10.77
N HIS A 111 2.20 -4.52 9.77
CA HIS A 111 2.63 -3.15 9.48
C HIS A 111 1.48 -2.28 8.98
N THR A 112 1.57 -0.98 9.22
CA THR A 112 0.62 0.01 8.70
C THR A 112 1.38 1.06 7.90
N ALA A 113 0.83 1.46 6.76
CA ALA A 113 1.35 2.57 5.98
C ALA A 113 0.22 3.41 5.36
N ILE A 114 0.55 4.62 4.92
CA ILE A 114 -0.39 5.51 4.23
C ILE A 114 0.10 5.72 2.81
N VAL A 115 -0.79 5.61 1.82
CA VAL A 115 -0.48 5.94 0.42
C VAL A 115 -0.14 7.42 0.35
N TYR A 116 1.11 7.73 0.08
CA TYR A 116 1.60 9.09 -0.11
C TYR A 116 1.34 9.58 -1.53
N LYS A 117 1.58 8.72 -2.52
CA LYS A 117 1.45 9.02 -3.94
C LYS A 117 1.12 7.76 -4.73
N VAL A 118 0.42 7.94 -5.84
CA VAL A 118 0.17 6.90 -6.86
C VAL A 118 0.86 7.35 -8.14
N ASN A 119 1.91 6.64 -8.54
CA ASN A 119 2.68 6.94 -9.75
C ASN A 119 2.08 6.26 -10.99
N GLY A 120 1.39 5.14 -10.80
CA GLY A 120 0.73 4.37 -11.83
C GLY A 120 -0.03 3.16 -11.25
N PRO A 121 -0.64 2.31 -12.10
CA PRO A 121 -1.32 1.10 -11.64
C PRO A 121 -0.38 0.21 -10.80
N GLY A 122 -0.66 0.13 -9.50
CA GLY A 122 0.12 -0.65 -8.54
C GLY A 122 1.51 -0.10 -8.19
N ASP A 123 1.93 1.04 -8.77
CA ASP A 123 3.16 1.75 -8.41
C ASP A 123 2.82 2.91 -7.45
N LEU A 124 3.20 2.73 -6.19
CA LEU A 124 2.80 3.53 -5.05
C LEU A 124 4.03 4.09 -4.33
N GLN A 125 3.82 5.17 -3.61
CA GLN A 125 4.72 5.60 -2.55
C GLN A 125 3.98 5.54 -1.23
N PHE A 126 4.59 4.98 -0.20
CA PHE A 126 4.05 4.95 1.15
C PHE A 126 4.77 5.94 2.05
N ILE A 127 4.01 6.67 2.88
CA ILE A 127 4.53 7.47 3.99
C ILE A 127 4.23 6.74 5.30
N HIS A 128 5.28 6.39 6.03
CA HIS A 128 5.20 5.52 7.22
C HIS A 128 6.48 5.61 8.07
N GLN A 129 6.43 5.06 9.28
CA GLN A 129 7.58 4.91 10.17
C GLN A 129 7.69 3.47 10.67
N ASN A 130 8.73 3.17 11.43
CA ASN A 130 9.09 1.82 11.86
C ASN A 130 9.48 0.92 10.69
N THR A 131 10.35 1.42 9.82
CA THR A 131 10.83 0.68 8.64
C THR A 131 12.30 0.33 8.80
N GLY A 132 12.78 -0.67 8.06
CA GLY A 132 14.21 -0.97 8.03
C GLY A 132 15.06 0.22 7.57
N GLN A 133 14.57 0.97 6.58
CA GLN A 133 15.29 2.10 5.99
C GLN A 133 15.33 3.36 6.87
N TYR A 134 14.21 3.70 7.51
CA TYR A 134 14.08 4.96 8.26
C TYR A 134 14.01 4.79 9.79
N GLY A 135 14.05 3.54 10.27
CA GLY A 135 13.86 3.21 11.67
C GLY A 135 12.55 3.79 12.20
N ARG A 136 12.60 4.41 13.38
CA ARG A 136 11.44 5.00 14.08
C ARG A 136 11.03 6.38 13.57
N LYS A 137 11.53 6.82 12.41
CA LYS A 137 11.20 8.13 11.81
C LYS A 137 10.31 7.93 10.60
N MET A 138 9.46 8.90 10.33
CA MET A 138 8.67 8.93 9.09
C MET A 138 9.59 9.04 7.89
N GLY A 139 9.36 8.18 6.91
CA GLY A 139 10.01 8.23 5.61
C GLY A 139 9.03 7.89 4.50
N VAL A 140 9.49 8.04 3.27
CA VAL A 140 8.75 7.67 2.07
C VAL A 140 9.48 6.53 1.38
N THR A 141 8.77 5.44 1.09
CA THR A 141 9.28 4.27 0.36
C THR A 141 8.48 4.07 -0.92
N ASP A 142 9.17 3.64 -1.98
CA ASP A 142 8.51 3.20 -3.21
C ASP A 142 8.02 1.77 -3.02
N PHE A 143 6.87 1.46 -3.62
CA PHE A 143 6.23 0.15 -3.48
C PHE A 143 5.50 -0.21 -4.77
N ASN A 144 5.80 -1.41 -5.30
CA ASN A 144 5.08 -1.94 -6.45
C ASN A 144 4.30 -3.20 -6.05
N LEU A 145 2.98 -3.17 -6.19
CA LEU A 145 2.08 -4.28 -5.84
C LEU A 145 2.42 -5.57 -6.61
N ALA A 146 3.00 -5.48 -7.81
CA ALA A 146 3.42 -6.64 -8.60
C ALA A 146 4.61 -7.40 -7.99
N ASN A 147 5.36 -6.77 -7.07
CA ASN A 147 6.48 -7.40 -6.38
C ASN A 147 6.03 -8.28 -5.19
N LYS A 148 4.74 -8.25 -4.83
CA LYS A 148 4.19 -9.04 -3.72
C LYS A 148 4.13 -10.51 -4.08
N THR A 149 4.74 -11.35 -3.26
CA THR A 149 4.74 -12.81 -3.44
C THR A 149 3.83 -13.53 -2.44
N LYS A 150 3.59 -12.95 -1.26
CA LYS A 150 2.81 -13.57 -0.16
C LYS A 150 2.12 -12.53 0.72
N GLY A 151 1.25 -13.00 1.61
CA GLY A 151 0.58 -12.21 2.65
C GLY A 151 -0.66 -11.49 2.13
N THR A 152 -1.21 -10.62 2.98
CA THR A 152 -2.41 -9.84 2.69
C THR A 152 -2.12 -8.36 2.87
N MET A 153 -2.60 -7.55 1.92
CA MET A 153 -2.61 -6.10 2.04
C MET A 153 -4.06 -5.66 1.98
N THR A 154 -4.58 -5.14 3.10
CA THR A 154 -5.94 -4.61 3.18
C THR A 154 -5.87 -3.09 3.10
N PHE A 155 -6.54 -2.53 2.10
CA PHE A 155 -6.59 -1.08 1.90
C PHE A 155 -7.89 -0.52 2.46
N TYR A 156 -7.78 0.61 3.15
CA TYR A 156 -8.88 1.34 3.75
C TYR A 156 -8.91 2.76 3.19
N ARG A 157 -10.11 3.22 2.86
CA ARG A 157 -10.38 4.63 2.57
C ARG A 157 -10.95 5.29 3.81
N PRO A 158 -10.34 6.39 4.28
CA PRO A 158 -10.84 7.09 5.46
C PRO A 158 -12.26 7.61 5.20
N VAL A 159 -13.08 7.54 6.25
CA VAL A 159 -14.45 8.10 6.24
C VAL A 159 -14.55 9.10 7.39
N LYS A 160 -15.40 10.12 7.24
CA LYS A 160 -15.61 11.07 8.34
C LYS A 160 -16.32 10.36 9.49
N LYS A 161 -15.92 10.68 10.72
CA LYS A 161 -16.67 10.30 11.91
C LYS A 161 -18.04 10.97 11.89
N ALA A 162 -19.09 10.18 12.15
CA ALA A 162 -20.48 10.63 12.22
C ALA A 162 -20.73 11.51 13.45
#